data_AF-A0A8T2X089-F1
#
_entry.id   AF-A0A8T2X089-F1
#
_cell.length_a   1.000
_cell.length_b   1.000
_cell.length_c   1.000
_cell.angle_alpha   90.00
_cell.angle_beta   90.00
_cell.angle_gamma   90.00
#
_symmetry.space_group_name_H-M   'P 1'
#
loop_
_entity.id
_entity.type
_entity.pdbx_description
1 polymer ?
#
loop_
_entity_poly.entity_id
_entity_poly.type
_entity_poly.pdbx_seq_one_letter_code
_entity_poly.pdbx_strand_id
1 'polypeptide(L)'
;MALETWLIKVKTVISHSFDSVITSTPIPKPSKKSSVGVLALEIAGLMSKLFHLWQSLSDKNIIRVRNDSVSLDGVHKIVSNDESFLLGLACAEMAENLRLVAKSVSRLSKRCGDTSLRGFEHLFDEFANLGRDTNCWVLSWKDMEAKTKKLDRYVTVTATLYKEIEELSVLENGLRKALHCGELEGTTKEQKVLDLQQKIFWQRQEVKYLKDRSLWNRSFDTVVLILAKSIFTILARIKLVFGIAHGYPTSLPRCLSASATVHPTENPTTCNFVSGPLKISKLEGNKDFSTGFFETNTKLLNPPATTLGAAALALHYANLIIILEKMIKSPQLVGIDARDDLYAMLPNSIRSLLRARLKGVGFSASDPVLAGEWRDALGRILGWLSPLAHNMIKWQSERSFEQQNLVPKTNVFLLQTLFFANKEKTEAAITELLVGLNYIWRFEREMTAKALFECANFNGFLNPQNSS
;
A
#
# COMPACT_ATOMS: atom_id res chain seq x y z
N MET A 1 -67.73 -17.82 6.04
CA MET A 1 -68.74 -16.74 6.08
C MET A 1 -68.26 -15.43 6.72
N ALA A 2 -67.85 -15.36 8.00
CA ALA A 2 -67.49 -14.07 8.63
C ALA A 2 -66.14 -13.45 8.16
N LEU A 3 -65.20 -14.26 7.65
CA LEU A 3 -63.89 -13.80 7.17
C LEU A 3 -63.95 -13.19 5.76
N GLU A 4 -64.77 -13.76 4.88
CA GLU A 4 -64.92 -13.32 3.48
C GLU A 4 -65.57 -11.93 3.41
N THR A 5 -66.51 -11.64 4.30
CA THR A 5 -67.15 -10.32 4.44
C THR A 5 -66.18 -9.21 4.85
N TRP A 6 -65.04 -9.54 5.48
CA TRP A 6 -64.00 -8.56 5.80
C TRP A 6 -63.10 -8.26 4.59
N LEU A 7 -62.65 -9.30 3.87
CA LEU A 7 -61.86 -9.14 2.64
C LEU A 7 -62.61 -8.39 1.54
N ILE A 8 -63.92 -8.62 1.39
CA ILE A 8 -64.76 -7.88 0.43
C ILE A 8 -64.82 -6.39 0.80
N LYS A 9 -64.97 -6.04 2.10
CA LYS A 9 -64.96 -4.64 2.56
C LYS A 9 -63.62 -3.94 2.33
N VAL A 10 -62.49 -4.62 2.57
CA VAL A 10 -61.16 -4.07 2.25
C VAL A 10 -61.03 -3.81 0.74
N LYS A 11 -61.50 -4.74 -0.09
CA LYS A 11 -61.44 -4.59 -1.55
C LYS A 11 -62.27 -3.41 -2.08
N THR A 12 -63.48 -3.17 -1.55
CA THR A 12 -64.32 -2.05 -1.99
C THR A 12 -63.84 -0.69 -1.49
N VAL A 13 -63.26 -0.62 -0.28
CA VAL A 13 -62.64 0.63 0.23
C VAL A 13 -61.44 1.04 -0.63
N ILE A 14 -60.63 0.08 -1.08
CA ILE A 14 -59.51 0.38 -2.00
C ILE A 14 -60.03 0.88 -3.36
N SER A 15 -61.04 0.23 -3.96
CA SER A 15 -61.53 0.62 -5.29
C SER A 15 -62.19 2.00 -5.34
N HIS A 16 -62.81 2.48 -4.25
CA HIS A 16 -63.42 3.82 -4.21
C HIS A 16 -62.46 4.94 -3.79
N SER A 17 -61.20 4.64 -3.51
CA SER A 17 -60.21 5.65 -3.05
C SER A 17 -59.46 6.39 -4.18
N PHE A 18 -59.62 5.98 -5.43
CA PHE A 18 -58.76 6.45 -6.54
C PHE A 18 -59.36 7.52 -7.47
N ASP A 19 -60.68 7.72 -7.48
CA ASP A 19 -61.33 8.74 -8.31
C ASP A 19 -61.78 9.96 -7.49
N SER A 20 -60.84 10.89 -7.26
CA SER A 20 -61.17 12.29 -6.99
C SER A 20 -60.17 13.22 -7.71
N VAL A 21 -60.69 14.04 -8.62
CA VAL A 21 -59.88 14.85 -9.52
C VAL A 21 -59.44 16.14 -8.82
N ILE A 22 -58.12 16.37 -8.75
CA ILE A 22 -57.54 17.68 -8.42
C ILE A 22 -56.64 18.13 -9.57
N THR A 23 -57.16 19.04 -10.39
CA THR A 23 -56.40 19.79 -11.38
C THR A 23 -55.40 20.71 -10.69
N SER A 24 -54.11 20.42 -10.83
CA SER A 24 -53.02 21.27 -10.33
C SER A 24 -51.88 21.38 -11.34
N THR A 25 -51.22 22.53 -11.34
CA THR A 25 -50.21 22.93 -12.34
C THR A 25 -48.96 22.04 -12.32
N PRO A 26 -48.25 21.88 -13.46
CA PRO A 26 -47.11 20.98 -13.56
C PRO A 26 -45.94 21.40 -12.65
N ILE A 27 -45.81 20.70 -11.52
CA ILE A 27 -44.64 20.78 -10.64
C ILE A 27 -43.40 20.37 -11.46
N PRO A 28 -42.30 21.16 -11.46
CA PRO A 28 -41.09 20.80 -12.19
C PRO A 28 -40.52 19.49 -11.65
N LYS A 29 -40.45 18.47 -12.51
CA LYS A 29 -39.93 17.15 -12.17
C LYS A 29 -38.51 17.29 -11.59
N PRO A 30 -38.25 16.89 -10.33
CA PRO A 30 -36.90 16.95 -9.79
C PRO A 30 -35.98 16.08 -10.64
N SER A 31 -34.93 16.69 -11.20
CA SER A 31 -33.97 16.00 -12.06
C SER A 31 -33.43 14.76 -11.33
N LYS A 32 -33.64 13.56 -11.90
CA LYS A 32 -33.16 12.30 -11.29
C LYS A 32 -31.65 12.40 -11.06
N LYS A 33 -31.24 12.63 -9.81
CA LYS A 33 -29.82 12.68 -9.43
C LYS A 33 -29.20 11.34 -9.79
N SER A 34 -28.16 11.37 -10.62
CA SER A 34 -27.42 10.17 -11.02
C SER A 34 -26.84 9.49 -9.78
N SER A 35 -27.24 8.23 -9.57
CA SER A 35 -26.63 7.38 -8.55
C SER A 35 -25.30 6.83 -9.06
N VAL A 36 -24.42 6.49 -8.13
CA VAL A 36 -23.08 5.94 -8.40
C VAL A 36 -23.14 4.60 -9.13
N GLY A 37 -24.10 3.74 -8.77
CA GLY A 37 -24.30 2.43 -9.42
C GLY A 37 -23.03 1.57 -9.42
N VAL A 38 -22.65 1.06 -10.60
CA VAL A 38 -21.50 0.16 -10.81
C VAL A 38 -20.17 0.77 -10.33
N LEU A 39 -20.01 2.10 -10.37
CA LEU A 39 -18.79 2.77 -9.87
C LEU A 39 -18.62 2.69 -8.34
N ALA A 40 -19.58 2.10 -7.61
CA ALA A 40 -19.50 1.90 -6.17
C ALA A 40 -18.23 1.14 -5.75
N LEU A 41 -17.79 0.15 -6.55
CA LEU A 41 -16.61 -0.66 -6.25
C LEU A 41 -15.30 0.13 -6.42
N GLU A 42 -15.15 0.89 -7.52
CA GLU A 42 -14.00 1.79 -7.72
C GLU A 42 -13.93 2.82 -6.57
N ILE A 43 -15.07 3.42 -6.24
CA ILE A 43 -15.19 4.41 -5.16
C ILE A 43 -14.88 3.79 -3.79
N ALA A 44 -15.29 2.55 -3.51
CA ALA A 44 -14.88 1.84 -2.30
C ALA A 44 -13.35 1.66 -2.25
N GLY A 45 -12.71 1.34 -3.38
CA GLY A 45 -11.24 1.32 -3.50
C GLY A 45 -10.59 2.68 -3.17
N LEU A 46 -11.17 3.80 -3.65
CA LEU A 46 -10.71 5.15 -3.30
C LEU A 46 -10.94 5.47 -1.81
N MET A 47 -12.08 5.08 -1.23
CA MET A 47 -12.37 5.28 0.20
C MET A 47 -11.41 4.50 1.10
N SER A 48 -11.09 3.26 0.73
CA SER A 48 -10.06 2.45 1.40
C SER A 48 -8.68 3.12 1.33
N LYS A 49 -8.25 3.56 0.14
CA LYS A 49 -6.95 4.25 -0.04
C LYS A 49 -6.85 5.53 0.81
N LEU A 50 -7.93 6.30 0.95
CA LEU A 50 -7.98 7.47 1.85
C LEU A 50 -7.98 7.08 3.34
N PHE A 51 -8.67 6.01 3.73
CA PHE A 51 -8.61 5.47 5.09
C PHE A 51 -7.17 5.10 5.48
N HIS A 52 -6.45 4.38 4.62
CA HIS A 52 -5.08 3.95 4.91
C HIS A 52 -4.08 5.11 4.88
N LEU A 53 -4.24 6.08 3.97
CA LEU A 53 -3.46 7.34 3.98
C LEU A 53 -3.69 8.18 5.25
N TRP A 54 -4.91 8.17 5.81
CA TRP A 54 -5.16 8.83 7.09
C TRP A 54 -4.51 8.08 8.26
N GLN A 55 -4.59 6.75 8.30
CA GLN A 55 -3.99 5.94 9.36
C GLN A 55 -2.45 5.99 9.37
N SER A 56 -1.79 6.03 8.21
CA SER A 56 -0.33 6.20 8.13
C SER A 56 0.14 7.60 8.57
N LEU A 57 -0.75 8.61 8.55
CA LEU A 57 -0.50 9.96 9.08
C LEU A 57 -0.79 10.12 10.59
N SER A 58 -1.18 9.05 11.30
CA SER A 58 -1.32 9.09 12.77
C SER A 58 0.04 9.30 13.47
N ASP A 59 0.07 10.00 14.60
CA ASP A 59 1.33 10.38 15.27
C ASP A 59 2.21 9.17 15.59
N LYS A 60 1.61 8.02 15.95
CA LYS A 60 2.33 6.75 16.15
C LYS A 60 3.07 6.28 14.90
N ASN A 61 2.41 6.30 13.74
CA ASN A 61 3.03 5.90 12.47
C ASN A 61 4.05 6.94 11.99
N ILE A 62 3.85 8.23 12.25
CA ILE A 62 4.83 9.28 11.91
C ILE A 62 6.09 9.21 12.76
N ILE A 63 5.97 8.96 14.07
CA ILE A 63 7.13 8.66 14.93
C ILE A 63 7.85 7.42 14.41
N ARG A 64 7.11 6.37 14.03
CA ARG A 64 7.68 5.16 13.44
C ARG A 64 8.40 5.39 12.11
N VAL A 65 7.88 6.23 11.23
CA VAL A 65 8.57 6.56 9.96
C VAL A 65 9.87 7.32 10.23
N ARG A 66 9.86 8.27 11.16
CA ARG A 66 11.07 9.01 11.56
C ARG A 66 12.10 8.10 12.25
N ASN A 67 11.66 7.19 13.12
CA ASN A 67 12.55 6.43 14.01
C ASN A 67 12.95 5.03 13.49
N ASP A 68 12.08 4.32 12.78
CA ASP A 68 12.34 2.95 12.26
C ASP A 68 12.71 2.96 10.77
N SER A 69 12.21 3.93 10.00
CA SER A 69 12.19 3.85 8.52
C SER A 69 13.30 4.66 7.86
N VAL A 70 13.68 5.80 8.45
CA VAL A 70 14.87 6.58 8.07
C VAL A 70 16.15 5.90 8.56
N SER A 71 16.13 5.35 9.78
CA SER A 71 17.27 4.79 10.52
C SER A 71 17.81 3.44 10.01
N LEU A 72 17.24 2.89 8.93
CA LEU A 72 17.75 1.65 8.34
C LEU A 72 19.19 1.87 7.85
N ASP A 73 20.15 1.21 8.48
CA ASP A 73 21.59 1.27 8.18
C ASP A 73 21.89 1.13 6.67
N GLY A 74 21.13 0.30 5.95
CA GLY A 74 21.23 0.17 4.50
C GLY A 74 20.85 1.45 3.74
N VAL A 75 19.81 2.18 4.17
CA VAL A 75 19.37 3.44 3.56
C VAL A 75 20.46 4.51 3.73
N HIS A 76 21.05 4.63 4.91
CA HIS A 76 22.20 5.52 5.12
C HIS A 76 23.40 5.13 4.22
N LYS A 77 23.75 3.84 4.19
CA LYS A 77 24.88 3.35 3.39
C LYS A 77 24.72 3.58 1.88
N ILE A 78 23.58 3.23 1.28
CA ILE A 78 23.43 3.19 -0.19
C ILE A 78 22.46 4.23 -0.78
N VAL A 79 21.57 4.84 0.01
CA VAL A 79 20.61 5.85 -0.47
C VAL A 79 21.11 7.26 -0.13
N SER A 80 21.07 7.68 1.15
CA SER A 80 21.53 9.00 1.59
C SER A 80 21.73 9.06 3.11
N ASN A 81 22.69 9.87 3.56
CA ASN A 81 22.89 10.20 4.98
C ASN A 81 22.06 11.43 5.44
N ASP A 82 21.42 12.15 4.52
CA ASP A 82 20.61 13.33 4.86
C ASP A 82 19.17 12.93 5.24
N GLU A 83 18.87 12.98 6.54
CA GLU A 83 17.53 12.73 7.06
C GLU A 83 16.46 13.67 6.48
N SER A 84 16.82 14.92 6.14
CA SER A 84 15.86 15.89 5.60
C SER A 84 15.45 15.54 4.17
N PHE A 85 16.40 15.07 3.35
CA PHE A 85 16.14 14.47 2.04
C PHE A 85 15.31 13.18 2.15
N LEU A 86 15.63 12.29 3.09
CA LEU A 86 14.87 11.04 3.30
C LEU A 86 13.43 11.31 3.76
N LEU A 87 13.21 12.27 4.67
CA LEU A 87 11.87 12.71 5.05
C LEU A 87 11.13 13.42 3.91
N GLY A 88 11.87 14.11 3.03
CA GLY A 88 11.36 14.65 1.77
C GLY A 88 10.82 13.56 0.84
N LEU A 89 11.59 12.48 0.62
CA LEU A 89 11.15 11.31 -0.15
C LEU A 89 9.89 10.66 0.44
N ALA A 90 9.83 10.50 1.76
CA ALA A 90 8.64 9.97 2.44
C ALA A 90 7.42 10.88 2.23
N CYS A 91 7.59 12.20 2.37
CA CYS A 91 6.53 13.17 2.10
C CYS A 91 6.04 13.09 0.64
N ALA A 92 6.97 13.00 -0.31
CA ALA A 92 6.67 12.98 -1.73
C ALA A 92 5.87 11.74 -2.15
N GLU A 93 6.20 10.57 -1.60
CA GLU A 93 5.43 9.34 -1.83
C GLU A 93 4.00 9.47 -1.26
N MET A 94 3.83 10.02 -0.06
CA MET A 94 2.48 10.26 0.50
C MET A 94 1.70 11.30 -0.30
N ALA A 95 2.36 12.35 -0.80
CA ALA A 95 1.76 13.39 -1.62
C ALA A 95 1.28 12.85 -2.98
N GLU A 96 2.11 12.09 -3.72
CA GLU A 96 1.68 11.55 -5.02
C GLU A 96 0.65 10.41 -4.84
N ASN A 97 0.76 9.56 -3.80
CA ASN A 97 -0.30 8.60 -3.47
C ASN A 97 -1.66 9.29 -3.28
N LEU A 98 -1.70 10.45 -2.61
CA LEU A 98 -2.91 11.25 -2.48
C LEU A 98 -3.33 11.93 -3.79
N ARG A 99 -2.38 12.45 -4.56
CA ARG A 99 -2.63 13.08 -5.88
C ARG A 99 -3.24 12.08 -6.87
N LEU A 100 -2.83 10.81 -6.84
CA LEU A 100 -3.44 9.74 -7.64
C LEU A 100 -4.92 9.52 -7.28
N VAL A 101 -5.27 9.52 -5.99
CA VAL A 101 -6.68 9.44 -5.55
C VAL A 101 -7.46 10.70 -5.97
N ALA A 102 -6.86 11.89 -5.84
CA ALA A 102 -7.48 13.15 -6.27
C ALA A 102 -7.72 13.21 -7.78
N LYS A 103 -6.79 12.70 -8.60
CA LYS A 103 -6.95 12.55 -10.07
C LYS A 103 -8.18 11.68 -10.41
N SER A 104 -8.43 10.59 -9.68
CA SER A 104 -9.66 9.80 -9.84
C SER A 104 -10.91 10.54 -9.35
N VAL A 105 -10.82 11.28 -8.25
CA VAL A 105 -11.95 12.07 -7.73
C VAL A 105 -12.34 13.23 -8.64
N SER A 106 -11.40 13.86 -9.36
CA SER A 106 -11.71 14.80 -10.45
C SER A 106 -12.64 14.16 -11.49
N ARG A 107 -12.29 12.95 -12.00
CA ARG A 107 -13.08 12.23 -13.01
C ARG A 107 -14.50 11.93 -12.55
N LEU A 108 -14.69 11.66 -11.26
CA LEU A 108 -16.00 11.47 -10.63
C LEU A 108 -16.74 12.80 -10.41
N SER A 109 -16.03 13.86 -10.02
CA SER A 109 -16.61 15.19 -9.71
C SER A 109 -17.29 15.85 -10.90
N LYS A 110 -16.81 15.55 -12.13
CA LYS A 110 -17.41 15.97 -13.40
C LYS A 110 -18.84 15.42 -13.60
N ARG A 111 -19.27 14.45 -12.78
CA ARG A 111 -20.65 13.88 -12.75
C ARG A 111 -21.55 14.47 -11.65
N CYS A 112 -21.05 15.38 -10.81
CA CYS A 112 -21.85 16.06 -9.78
C CYS A 112 -22.84 17.06 -10.39
N GLY A 113 -23.93 17.34 -9.66
CA GLY A 113 -24.82 18.48 -9.92
C GLY A 113 -24.28 19.79 -9.35
N ASP A 114 -23.53 19.72 -8.25
CA ASP A 114 -22.93 20.87 -7.56
C ASP A 114 -21.72 21.45 -8.32
N THR A 115 -21.78 22.74 -8.64
CA THR A 115 -20.71 23.50 -9.32
C THR A 115 -19.41 23.54 -8.52
N SER A 116 -19.47 23.64 -7.19
CA SER A 116 -18.28 23.65 -6.32
C SER A 116 -17.54 22.31 -6.38
N LEU A 117 -18.29 21.20 -6.47
CA LEU A 117 -17.71 19.87 -6.63
C LEU A 117 -17.14 19.67 -8.03
N ARG A 118 -17.79 20.16 -9.10
CA ARG A 118 -17.22 20.13 -10.46
C ARG A 118 -15.86 20.85 -10.55
N GLY A 119 -15.68 21.91 -9.76
CA GLY A 119 -14.42 22.65 -9.63
C GLY A 119 -13.33 21.96 -8.79
N PHE A 120 -13.55 20.73 -8.29
CA PHE A 120 -12.66 20.04 -7.35
C PHE A 120 -11.19 20.02 -7.80
N GLU A 121 -10.91 19.79 -9.08
CA GLU A 121 -9.55 19.69 -9.62
C GLU A 121 -8.77 21.02 -9.43
N HIS A 122 -9.35 22.14 -9.86
CA HIS A 122 -8.78 23.47 -9.64
C HIS A 122 -8.65 23.81 -8.15
N LEU A 123 -9.68 23.54 -7.35
CA LEU A 123 -9.68 23.83 -5.91
C LEU A 123 -8.62 23.02 -5.17
N PHE A 124 -8.38 21.77 -5.57
CA PHE A 124 -7.36 20.91 -5.00
C PHE A 124 -5.95 21.41 -5.33
N ASP A 125 -5.69 21.82 -6.58
CA ASP A 125 -4.39 22.38 -6.97
C ASP A 125 -4.16 23.77 -6.36
N GLU A 126 -5.20 24.61 -6.23
CA GLU A 126 -5.09 25.89 -5.50
C GLU A 126 -4.78 25.66 -4.01
N PHE A 127 -5.46 24.71 -3.36
CA PHE A 127 -5.20 24.32 -1.98
C PHE A 127 -3.82 23.66 -1.80
N ALA A 128 -3.34 22.93 -2.80
CA ALA A 128 -2.00 22.35 -2.82
C ALA A 128 -0.90 23.42 -2.97
N ASN A 129 -1.09 24.43 -3.81
CA ASN A 129 -0.08 25.44 -4.11
C ASN A 129 -0.15 26.67 -3.18
N LEU A 130 -1.35 27.18 -2.89
CA LEU A 130 -1.57 28.42 -2.12
C LEU A 130 -2.12 28.19 -0.70
N GLY A 131 -2.63 26.99 -0.40
CA GLY A 131 -3.21 26.68 0.90
C GLY A 131 -4.61 27.26 1.16
N ARG A 132 -5.25 27.89 0.16
CA ARG A 132 -6.62 28.42 0.30
C ARG A 132 -7.66 27.30 0.28
N ASP A 133 -8.55 27.27 1.26
CA ASP A 133 -9.71 26.37 1.32
C ASP A 133 -11.01 27.17 1.21
N THR A 134 -11.33 27.63 0.00
CA THR A 134 -12.49 28.48 -0.32
C THR A 134 -13.82 27.88 0.14
N ASN A 135 -13.92 26.55 0.27
CA ASN A 135 -15.15 25.84 0.61
C ASN A 135 -15.15 25.23 2.03
N CYS A 136 -14.11 25.50 2.85
CA CYS A 136 -13.93 24.92 4.19
C CYS A 136 -14.13 23.37 4.18
N TRP A 137 -13.40 22.70 3.30
CA TRP A 137 -13.40 21.25 3.13
C TRP A 137 -12.46 20.52 4.10
N VAL A 138 -11.43 21.17 4.64
CA VAL A 138 -10.61 20.64 5.74
C VAL A 138 -11.48 20.39 6.98
N LEU A 139 -11.30 19.23 7.59
CA LEU A 139 -12.01 18.77 8.79
C LEU A 139 -11.13 18.88 10.04
N SER A 140 -11.74 18.99 11.22
CA SER A 140 -11.01 18.75 12.47
C SER A 140 -10.62 17.28 12.58
N TRP A 141 -9.65 16.95 13.45
CA TRP A 141 -9.29 15.55 13.70
C TRP A 141 -10.51 14.70 14.11
N LYS A 142 -11.37 15.23 14.99
CA LYS A 142 -12.56 14.51 15.49
C LYS A 142 -13.59 14.27 14.37
N ASP A 143 -13.78 15.25 13.49
CA ASP A 143 -14.69 15.12 12.34
C ASP A 143 -14.14 14.13 11.31
N MET A 144 -12.82 14.14 11.08
CA MET A 144 -12.13 13.21 10.18
C MET A 144 -12.12 11.78 10.73
N GLU A 145 -11.97 11.60 12.04
CA GLU A 145 -12.11 10.31 12.74
C GLU A 145 -13.53 9.72 12.49
N ALA A 146 -14.57 10.53 12.65
CA ALA A 146 -15.96 10.14 12.34
C ALA A 146 -16.18 9.91 10.84
N LYS A 147 -15.55 10.72 9.97
CA LYS A 147 -15.56 10.53 8.50
C LYS A 147 -14.94 9.20 8.11
N THR A 148 -13.80 8.85 8.72
CA THR A 148 -13.00 7.66 8.46
C THR A 148 -13.79 6.40 8.83
N LYS A 149 -14.50 6.40 9.96
CA LYS A 149 -15.46 5.33 10.33
C LYS A 149 -16.63 5.21 9.35
N LYS A 150 -17.03 6.31 8.69
CA LYS A 150 -18.06 6.30 7.63
C LYS A 150 -17.50 5.78 6.30
N LEU A 151 -16.24 6.09 5.95
CA LEU A 151 -15.53 5.53 4.79
C LEU A 151 -15.46 4.01 4.91
N ASP A 152 -14.88 3.52 6.01
CA ASP A 152 -14.74 2.09 6.33
C ASP A 152 -16.06 1.34 6.20
N ARG A 153 -17.12 1.80 6.89
CA ARG A 153 -18.46 1.21 6.76
C ARG A 153 -19.00 1.19 5.33
N TYR A 154 -18.71 2.19 4.49
CA TYR A 154 -19.09 2.14 3.07
C TYR A 154 -18.26 1.13 2.27
N VAL A 155 -16.97 0.97 2.58
CA VAL A 155 -16.13 -0.08 1.98
C VAL A 155 -16.68 -1.46 2.35
N THR A 156 -16.91 -1.74 3.64
CA THR A 156 -17.43 -3.04 4.11
C THR A 156 -18.76 -3.38 3.44
N VAL A 157 -19.75 -2.47 3.47
CA VAL A 157 -21.10 -2.74 2.94
C VAL A 157 -21.13 -2.80 1.40
N THR A 158 -20.15 -2.20 0.72
CA THR A 158 -20.01 -2.34 -0.74
C THR A 158 -19.28 -3.63 -1.12
N ALA A 159 -18.33 -4.10 -0.31
CA ALA A 159 -17.68 -5.39 -0.48
C ALA A 159 -18.65 -6.57 -0.22
N THR A 160 -19.48 -6.50 0.83
CA THR A 160 -20.54 -7.51 1.03
C THR A 160 -21.55 -7.47 -0.12
N LEU A 161 -22.00 -6.28 -0.56
CA LEU A 161 -22.88 -6.18 -1.73
C LEU A 161 -22.32 -6.88 -2.98
N TYR A 162 -21.01 -6.77 -3.23
CA TYR A 162 -20.40 -7.45 -4.37
C TYR A 162 -20.47 -8.97 -4.22
N LYS A 163 -20.07 -9.51 -3.06
CA LYS A 163 -20.16 -10.95 -2.74
C LYS A 163 -21.60 -11.47 -2.87
N GLU A 164 -22.59 -10.77 -2.30
CA GLU A 164 -23.98 -11.20 -2.36
C GLU A 164 -24.57 -11.15 -3.78
N ILE A 165 -24.07 -10.26 -4.66
CA ILE A 165 -24.38 -10.24 -6.11
C ILE A 165 -23.73 -11.42 -6.83
N GLU A 166 -22.49 -11.77 -6.49
CA GLU A 166 -21.78 -12.91 -7.07
C GLU A 166 -22.48 -14.23 -6.69
N GLU A 167 -22.82 -14.42 -5.42
CA GLU A 167 -23.60 -15.57 -4.94
C GLU A 167 -24.99 -15.65 -5.58
N LEU A 168 -25.68 -14.50 -5.76
CA LEU A 168 -26.93 -14.45 -6.53
C LEU A 168 -26.72 -14.96 -7.97
N SER A 169 -25.64 -14.55 -8.63
CA SER A 169 -25.34 -15.00 -10.00
C SER A 169 -25.04 -16.51 -10.07
N VAL A 170 -24.38 -17.07 -9.05
CA VAL A 170 -24.12 -18.51 -8.93
C VAL A 170 -25.42 -19.27 -8.70
N LEU A 171 -26.31 -18.80 -7.83
CA LEU A 171 -27.63 -19.40 -7.61
C LEU A 171 -28.50 -19.36 -8.87
N GLU A 172 -28.55 -18.22 -9.58
CA GLU A 172 -29.32 -18.09 -10.83
C GLU A 172 -28.75 -18.92 -11.99
N ASN A 173 -27.42 -19.10 -12.05
CA ASN A 173 -26.77 -20.05 -12.96
C ASN A 173 -27.08 -21.50 -12.56
N GLY A 174 -27.11 -21.81 -11.27
CA GLY A 174 -27.47 -23.13 -10.72
C GLY A 174 -28.91 -23.52 -11.04
N LEU A 175 -29.86 -22.62 -10.85
CA LEU A 175 -31.26 -22.81 -11.25
C LEU A 175 -31.38 -23.05 -12.76
N ARG A 176 -30.69 -22.26 -13.60
CA ARG A 176 -30.69 -22.48 -15.06
C ARG A 176 -30.13 -23.86 -15.44
N LYS A 177 -29.07 -24.34 -14.79
CA LYS A 177 -28.55 -25.71 -14.98
C LYS A 177 -29.54 -26.79 -14.51
N ALA A 178 -30.17 -26.62 -13.36
CA ALA A 178 -31.16 -27.56 -12.83
C ALA A 178 -32.39 -27.72 -13.76
N LEU A 179 -32.82 -26.62 -14.39
CA LEU A 179 -33.89 -26.62 -15.39
C LEU A 179 -33.45 -27.32 -16.70
N HIS A 180 -32.20 -27.15 -17.14
CA HIS A 180 -31.69 -27.77 -18.38
C HIS A 180 -31.29 -29.25 -18.25
N CYS A 181 -30.88 -29.71 -17.07
CA CYS A 181 -30.41 -31.09 -16.86
C CYS A 181 -31.59 -32.06 -16.75
N GLY A 182 -32.22 -32.40 -17.87
CA GLY A 182 -33.36 -33.31 -17.94
C GLY A 182 -32.96 -34.77 -18.00
N GLU A 183 -32.91 -35.46 -16.85
CA GLU A 183 -33.22 -36.88 -16.66
C GLU A 183 -33.21 -37.25 -15.17
N LEU A 184 -33.94 -38.32 -14.80
CA LEU A 184 -34.27 -38.82 -13.45
C LEU A 184 -35.14 -37.94 -12.52
N GLU A 185 -36.11 -38.62 -11.88
CA GLU A 185 -36.95 -38.25 -10.71
C GLU A 185 -37.50 -36.82 -10.59
N GLY A 186 -38.72 -36.62 -11.10
CA GLY A 186 -39.45 -35.34 -11.06
C GLY A 186 -39.67 -34.75 -9.67
N THR A 187 -40.28 -35.47 -8.73
CA THR A 187 -40.71 -34.91 -7.43
C THR A 187 -39.54 -34.41 -6.58
N THR A 188 -38.48 -35.20 -6.45
CA THR A 188 -37.23 -34.83 -5.75
C THR A 188 -36.54 -33.63 -6.41
N LYS A 189 -36.67 -33.49 -7.74
CA LYS A 189 -36.11 -32.38 -8.51
C LYS A 189 -36.96 -31.11 -8.40
N GLU A 190 -38.28 -31.21 -8.42
CA GLU A 190 -39.23 -30.11 -8.26
C GLU A 190 -39.05 -29.43 -6.90
N GLN A 191 -38.96 -30.19 -5.80
CA GLN A 191 -38.70 -29.61 -4.48
C GLN A 191 -37.36 -28.85 -4.45
N LYS A 192 -36.29 -29.42 -5.02
CA LYS A 192 -34.97 -28.75 -5.11
C LYS A 192 -35.03 -27.47 -5.96
N VAL A 193 -35.87 -27.42 -7.00
CA VAL A 193 -36.09 -26.22 -7.83
C VAL A 193 -36.85 -25.14 -7.03
N LEU A 194 -37.89 -25.52 -6.28
CA LEU A 194 -38.64 -24.59 -5.42
C LEU A 194 -37.75 -24.01 -4.30
N ASP A 195 -36.96 -24.84 -3.63
CA ASP A 195 -35.98 -24.42 -2.62
C ASP A 195 -34.96 -23.41 -3.19
N LEU A 196 -34.46 -23.66 -4.41
CA LEU A 196 -33.53 -22.75 -5.10
C LEU A 196 -34.21 -21.43 -5.49
N GLN A 197 -35.45 -21.47 -5.99
CA GLN A 197 -36.23 -20.26 -6.28
C GLN A 197 -36.47 -19.42 -5.02
N GLN A 198 -36.80 -20.05 -3.89
CA GLN A 198 -36.98 -19.36 -2.61
C GLN A 198 -35.67 -18.71 -2.13
N LYS A 199 -34.53 -19.41 -2.24
CA LYS A 199 -33.21 -18.86 -1.93
C LYS A 199 -32.86 -17.65 -2.82
N ILE A 200 -33.11 -17.73 -4.12
CA ILE A 200 -32.92 -16.62 -5.07
C ILE A 200 -33.80 -15.42 -4.72
N PHE A 201 -35.04 -15.64 -4.29
CA PHE A 201 -35.93 -14.56 -3.83
C PHE A 201 -35.36 -13.82 -2.61
N TRP A 202 -34.94 -14.55 -1.56
CA TRP A 202 -34.32 -13.95 -0.38
C TRP A 202 -33.01 -13.23 -0.74
N GLN A 203 -32.15 -13.84 -1.55
CA GLN A 203 -30.88 -13.24 -1.98
C GLN A 203 -31.08 -11.94 -2.77
N ARG A 204 -32.10 -11.87 -3.64
CA ARG A 204 -32.48 -10.65 -4.36
C ARG A 204 -32.95 -9.53 -3.41
N GLN A 205 -33.62 -9.87 -2.32
CA GLN A 205 -34.05 -8.89 -1.31
C GLN A 205 -32.88 -8.38 -0.46
N GLU A 206 -31.92 -9.23 -0.08
CA GLU A 206 -30.70 -8.78 0.62
C GLU A 206 -29.81 -7.92 -0.29
N VAL A 207 -29.60 -8.31 -1.55
CA VAL A 207 -28.90 -7.48 -2.56
C VAL A 207 -29.58 -6.11 -2.74
N LYS A 208 -30.90 -6.02 -2.61
CA LYS A 208 -31.64 -4.74 -2.64
C LYS A 208 -31.35 -3.90 -1.38
N TYR A 209 -31.46 -4.49 -0.19
CA TYR A 209 -31.15 -3.84 1.09
C TYR A 209 -29.69 -3.34 1.15
N LEU A 210 -28.74 -4.12 0.64
CA LEU A 210 -27.33 -3.74 0.55
C LEU A 210 -27.11 -2.63 -0.49
N LYS A 211 -27.83 -2.58 -1.62
CA LYS A 211 -27.79 -1.44 -2.56
C LYS A 211 -28.23 -0.12 -1.92
N ASP A 212 -29.23 -0.16 -1.04
CA ASP A 212 -29.69 1.02 -0.30
C ASP A 212 -28.68 1.47 0.78
N ARG A 213 -27.98 0.55 1.44
CA ARG A 213 -27.02 0.89 2.53
C ARG A 213 -25.61 1.22 2.04
N SER A 214 -25.19 0.65 0.90
CA SER A 214 -23.87 0.86 0.27
C SER A 214 -23.74 2.22 -0.43
N LEU A 215 -22.69 2.34 -1.26
CA LEU A 215 -22.47 3.44 -2.18
C LEU A 215 -23.38 3.40 -3.43
N TRP A 216 -23.96 2.24 -3.78
CA TRP A 216 -24.65 2.03 -5.06
C TRP A 216 -25.80 3.02 -5.31
N ASN A 217 -26.66 3.22 -4.32
CA ASN A 217 -27.79 4.17 -4.37
C ASN A 217 -27.46 5.59 -3.86
N ARG A 218 -26.17 5.97 -3.77
CA ARG A 218 -25.76 7.34 -3.37
C ARG A 218 -25.54 8.23 -4.59
N SER A 219 -25.80 9.54 -4.45
CA SER A 219 -25.48 10.52 -5.49
C SER A 219 -23.99 10.82 -5.56
N PHE A 220 -23.50 11.18 -6.75
CA PHE A 220 -22.13 11.67 -6.92
C PHE A 220 -21.82 12.85 -5.99
N ASP A 221 -22.74 13.82 -5.83
CA ASP A 221 -22.58 14.95 -4.91
C ASP A 221 -22.18 14.50 -3.48
N THR A 222 -22.94 13.55 -2.92
CA THR A 222 -22.77 13.07 -1.54
C THR A 222 -21.42 12.38 -1.36
N VAL A 223 -21.01 11.62 -2.37
CA VAL A 223 -19.81 10.78 -2.36
C VAL A 223 -18.56 11.61 -2.60
N VAL A 224 -18.57 12.46 -3.63
CA VAL A 224 -17.46 13.36 -3.96
C VAL A 224 -17.23 14.38 -2.84
N LEU A 225 -18.28 14.92 -2.19
CA LEU A 225 -18.11 15.78 -1.01
C LEU A 225 -17.47 15.04 0.19
N ILE A 226 -17.75 13.74 0.37
CA ILE A 226 -17.06 12.94 1.40
C ILE A 226 -15.58 12.75 1.04
N LEU A 227 -15.28 12.37 -0.20
CA LEU A 227 -13.92 12.16 -0.68
C LEU A 227 -13.08 13.45 -0.67
N ALA A 228 -13.63 14.56 -1.15
CA ALA A 228 -12.95 15.85 -1.22
C ALA A 228 -12.56 16.38 0.17
N LYS A 229 -13.48 16.33 1.15
CA LYS A 229 -13.18 16.72 2.53
C LYS A 229 -12.10 15.82 3.17
N SER A 230 -12.12 14.51 2.89
CA SER A 230 -11.04 13.61 3.31
C SER A 230 -9.70 13.96 2.66
N ILE A 231 -9.68 14.22 1.34
CA ILE A 231 -8.46 14.56 0.58
C ILE A 231 -7.83 15.86 1.09
N PHE A 232 -8.62 16.92 1.26
CA PHE A 232 -8.14 18.21 1.77
C PHE A 232 -7.55 18.06 3.19
N THR A 233 -8.22 17.31 4.06
CA THR A 233 -7.75 17.05 5.43
C THR A 233 -6.45 16.22 5.46
N ILE A 234 -6.33 15.20 4.59
CA ILE A 234 -5.12 14.39 4.47
C ILE A 234 -3.96 15.25 3.94
N LEU A 235 -4.16 16.11 2.93
CA LEU A 235 -3.10 16.98 2.41
C LEU A 235 -2.66 18.04 3.43
N ALA A 236 -3.60 18.64 4.19
CA ALA A 236 -3.27 19.53 5.30
C ALA A 236 -2.42 18.81 6.36
N ARG A 237 -2.78 17.56 6.69
CA ARG A 237 -2.03 16.72 7.64
C ARG A 237 -0.65 16.34 7.11
N ILE A 238 -0.48 16.01 5.82
CA ILE A 238 0.84 15.80 5.19
C ILE A 238 1.70 17.05 5.36
N LYS A 239 1.21 18.22 4.92
CA LYS A 239 1.95 19.49 5.02
C LYS A 239 2.40 19.80 6.46
N LEU A 240 1.51 19.60 7.44
CA LEU A 240 1.84 19.80 8.86
C LEU A 240 2.86 18.78 9.40
N VAL A 241 2.70 17.50 9.06
CA VAL A 241 3.57 16.40 9.55
C VAL A 241 5.01 16.53 9.04
N PHE A 242 5.18 16.98 7.80
CA PHE A 242 6.50 17.16 7.18
C PHE A 242 7.01 18.61 7.23
N GLY A 243 6.35 19.50 7.99
CA GLY A 243 6.83 20.86 8.26
C GLY A 243 6.80 21.81 7.06
N ILE A 244 6.00 21.50 6.02
CA ILE A 244 5.94 22.28 4.77
C ILE A 244 5.13 23.57 5.03
N ALA A 245 5.85 24.61 5.42
CA ALA A 245 5.30 25.91 5.78
C ALA A 245 4.71 26.62 4.54
N HIS A 246 3.39 26.62 4.41
CA HIS A 246 2.61 27.41 3.44
C HIS A 246 1.39 28.01 4.15
N GLY A 247 1.49 29.25 4.64
CA GLY A 247 0.36 30.10 5.05
C GLY A 247 -0.49 29.71 6.27
N TYR A 248 -0.44 28.46 6.74
CA TYR A 248 -1.29 28.00 7.84
C TYR A 248 -0.91 28.62 9.20
N PRO A 249 -1.89 29.09 10.01
CA PRO A 249 -1.65 29.38 11.42
C PRO A 249 -1.26 28.08 12.14
N THR A 250 -0.33 28.18 13.10
CA THR A 250 0.35 27.03 13.74
C THR A 250 -0.54 26.29 14.76
N SER A 251 -1.85 26.27 14.54
CA SER A 251 -2.90 25.91 15.52
C SER A 251 -3.96 24.96 14.94
N LEU A 252 -3.52 23.86 14.33
CA LEU A 252 -4.34 22.64 14.37
C LEU A 252 -4.37 22.20 15.85
N PRO A 253 -5.54 22.05 16.52
CA PRO A 253 -5.58 21.98 17.98
C PRO A 253 -4.78 20.82 18.56
N ARG A 254 -3.66 21.15 19.22
CA ARG A 254 -2.80 20.19 19.92
C ARG A 254 -3.57 19.62 21.11
N CYS A 255 -3.86 18.33 21.10
CA CYS A 255 -4.46 17.64 22.23
C CYS A 255 -3.52 17.66 23.45
N LEU A 256 -3.72 18.60 24.36
CA LEU A 256 -3.13 18.60 25.70
C LEU A 256 -4.23 18.31 26.71
N SER A 257 -4.31 17.05 27.15
CA SER A 257 -5.15 16.66 28.28
C SER A 257 -4.47 17.05 29.59
N ALA A 258 -4.75 18.25 30.09
CA ALA A 258 -4.42 18.66 31.44
C ALA A 258 -5.47 19.65 31.95
N SER A 259 -6.24 19.26 32.97
CA SER A 259 -7.22 20.13 33.62
C SER A 259 -6.54 20.97 34.70
N ALA A 260 -6.52 22.29 34.54
CA ALA A 260 -6.31 23.24 35.63
C ALA A 260 -6.92 24.61 35.28
N THR A 261 -7.76 25.13 36.18
CA THR A 261 -8.24 26.51 36.19
C THR A 261 -7.27 27.41 36.95
N VAL A 262 -7.02 28.64 36.48
CA VAL A 262 -6.81 29.86 37.30
C VAL A 262 -6.83 31.09 36.35
N HIS A 263 -7.00 32.29 36.93
CA HIS A 263 -7.28 33.56 36.24
C HIS A 263 -6.05 34.21 35.55
N PRO A 264 -6.27 35.19 34.63
CA PRO A 264 -5.19 35.94 34.00
C PRO A 264 -4.63 37.06 34.89
N THR A 265 -3.34 37.35 34.76
CA THR A 265 -2.68 38.57 35.26
C THR A 265 -1.48 38.92 34.36
N GLU A 266 -0.90 40.10 34.51
CA GLU A 266 -0.25 40.84 33.41
C GLU A 266 1.29 40.72 33.32
N ASN A 267 1.80 41.19 32.17
CA ASN A 267 3.15 41.65 31.86
C ASN A 267 4.28 40.62 31.59
N PRO A 268 5.31 41.00 30.78
CA PRO A 268 5.97 40.02 29.90
C PRO A 268 7.51 40.10 29.90
N THR A 269 8.19 39.13 30.54
CA THR A 269 9.63 38.88 30.32
C THR A 269 10.03 37.42 30.46
N THR A 270 10.79 36.94 29.47
CA THR A 270 11.80 35.86 29.57
C THR A 270 11.35 34.49 30.09
N CYS A 271 11.00 33.58 29.16
CA CYS A 271 11.07 32.12 29.37
C CYS A 271 11.51 31.42 28.08
N ASN A 272 12.77 30.96 28.03
CA ASN A 272 13.34 30.30 26.85
C ASN A 272 12.95 28.82 26.77
N PHE A 273 12.08 28.44 25.83
CA PHE A 273 11.82 27.03 25.49
C PHE A 273 12.43 26.68 24.12
N VAL A 274 13.48 25.86 24.14
CA VAL A 274 14.20 25.42 22.94
C VAL A 274 13.46 24.23 22.29
N SER A 275 12.60 24.53 21.31
CA SER A 275 12.02 23.55 20.37
C SER A 275 11.51 24.26 19.11
N GLY A 276 12.43 24.93 18.39
CA GLY A 276 12.13 25.52 17.09
C GLY A 276 12.02 24.45 15.99
N PRO A 277 11.17 24.65 14.96
CA PRO A 277 11.21 23.80 13.78
C PRO A 277 12.57 23.96 13.08
N LEU A 278 13.16 22.84 12.65
CA LEU A 278 14.43 22.85 11.93
C LEU A 278 14.27 23.67 10.65
N LYS A 279 15.09 24.72 10.52
CA LYS A 279 15.17 25.50 9.28
C LYS A 279 15.80 24.60 8.21
N ILE A 280 15.01 24.22 7.21
CA ILE A 280 15.57 23.85 5.90
C ILE A 280 16.46 25.03 5.48
N SER A 281 17.69 24.73 5.04
CA SER A 281 18.66 25.74 4.62
C SER A 281 18.06 26.61 3.51
N LYS A 282 18.23 27.92 3.64
CA LYS A 282 17.92 28.84 2.53
C LYS A 282 18.91 28.54 1.40
N LEU A 283 18.46 27.80 0.39
CA LEU A 283 19.14 27.82 -0.91
C LEU A 283 19.04 29.24 -1.46
N GLU A 284 20.14 29.75 -2.01
CA GLU A 284 20.25 31.16 -2.38
C GLU A 284 19.33 31.53 -3.56
N GLY A 285 18.81 32.76 -3.54
CA GLY A 285 17.63 33.11 -4.30
C GLY A 285 17.88 33.36 -5.79
N ASN A 286 17.19 32.62 -6.66
CA ASN A 286 16.83 33.11 -7.99
C ASN A 286 15.47 32.55 -8.45
N LYS A 287 14.55 33.48 -8.78
CA LYS A 287 13.29 33.34 -9.54
C LYS A 287 12.72 31.92 -9.80
N ASP A 288 12.24 31.20 -8.80
CA ASP A 288 11.53 29.91 -9.02
C ASP A 288 10.26 29.71 -8.16
N PHE A 289 9.41 30.75 -8.09
CA PHE A 289 8.06 30.66 -7.51
C PHE A 289 7.04 29.88 -8.39
N SER A 290 7.48 29.25 -9.49
CA SER A 290 6.60 28.67 -10.51
C SER A 290 6.42 27.16 -10.41
N THR A 291 7.21 26.44 -9.59
CA THR A 291 7.09 24.99 -9.45
C THR A 291 6.10 24.63 -8.33
N GLY A 292 4.91 24.14 -8.70
CA GLY A 292 3.84 23.81 -7.75
C GLY A 292 4.16 22.64 -6.80
N PHE A 293 3.43 22.53 -5.70
CA PHE A 293 3.66 21.57 -4.61
C PHE A 293 3.75 20.12 -5.09
N PHE A 294 2.86 19.68 -5.97
CA PHE A 294 2.95 18.30 -6.48
C PHE A 294 4.10 18.13 -7.48
N GLU A 295 4.47 19.18 -8.20
CA GLU A 295 5.56 19.14 -9.17
C GLU A 295 6.92 19.04 -8.48
N THR A 296 7.15 19.73 -7.36
CA THR A 296 8.37 19.55 -6.54
C THR A 296 8.45 18.12 -5.96
N ASN A 297 7.32 17.56 -5.51
CA ASN A 297 7.28 16.19 -4.99
C ASN A 297 7.49 15.14 -6.11
N THR A 298 6.89 15.30 -7.29
CA THR A 298 7.14 14.42 -8.46
C THR A 298 8.61 14.49 -8.89
N LYS A 299 9.20 15.69 -8.95
CA LYS A 299 10.64 15.86 -9.25
C LYS A 299 11.54 15.15 -8.23
N LEU A 300 11.20 15.18 -6.94
CA LEU A 300 11.97 14.50 -5.88
C LEU A 300 11.86 12.96 -5.94
N LEU A 301 10.76 12.42 -6.46
CA LEU A 301 10.59 10.97 -6.66
C LEU A 301 11.32 10.42 -7.91
N ASN A 302 11.77 11.28 -8.82
CA ASN A 302 12.55 10.85 -9.99
C ASN A 302 13.99 10.51 -9.53
N PRO A 303 14.42 9.24 -9.61
CA PRO A 303 15.68 8.83 -9.03
C PRO A 303 16.87 9.25 -9.92
N PRO A 304 18.02 9.68 -9.35
CA PRO A 304 19.21 10.03 -10.14
C PRO A 304 19.73 8.87 -11.00
N ALA A 305 20.35 9.16 -12.14
CA ALA A 305 20.88 8.16 -13.09
C ALA A 305 21.90 7.17 -12.49
N THR A 306 22.52 7.53 -11.36
CA THR A 306 23.44 6.68 -10.58
C THR A 306 22.74 5.63 -9.70
N THR A 307 21.41 5.49 -9.77
CA THR A 307 20.62 4.59 -8.92
C THR A 307 20.11 3.34 -9.65
N LEU A 308 19.77 2.31 -8.88
CA LEU A 308 19.13 1.10 -9.40
C LEU A 308 17.69 1.34 -9.89
N GLY A 309 16.98 2.34 -9.36
CA GLY A 309 15.66 2.75 -9.84
C GLY A 309 15.72 3.35 -11.24
N ALA A 310 16.62 4.32 -11.46
CA ALA A 310 16.84 4.92 -12.78
C ALA A 310 17.34 3.89 -13.82
N ALA A 311 18.16 2.93 -13.40
CA ALA A 311 18.63 1.83 -14.24
C ALA A 311 17.60 0.70 -14.43
N ALA A 312 16.41 0.77 -13.82
CA ALA A 312 15.39 -0.29 -13.76
C ALA A 312 15.88 -1.65 -13.18
N LEU A 313 16.99 -1.64 -12.43
CA LEU A 313 17.65 -2.84 -11.86
C LEU A 313 17.17 -3.20 -10.45
N ALA A 314 16.49 -2.29 -9.73
CA ALA A 314 16.19 -2.45 -8.30
C ALA A 314 15.47 -3.77 -7.94
N LEU A 315 14.49 -4.20 -8.75
CA LEU A 315 13.78 -5.47 -8.55
C LEU A 315 14.66 -6.70 -8.81
N HIS A 316 15.41 -6.66 -9.92
CA HIS A 316 16.33 -7.73 -10.29
C HIS A 316 17.41 -7.94 -9.20
N TYR A 317 17.90 -6.84 -8.63
CA TYR A 317 18.88 -6.86 -7.55
C TYR A 317 18.27 -7.35 -6.23
N ALA A 318 17.01 -7.01 -5.94
CA ALA A 318 16.31 -7.55 -4.78
C ALA A 318 16.19 -9.08 -4.83
N ASN A 319 15.80 -9.63 -5.98
CA ASN A 319 15.75 -11.08 -6.20
C ASN A 319 17.15 -11.72 -6.05
N LEU A 320 18.19 -11.11 -6.63
CA LEU A 320 19.57 -11.58 -6.53
C LEU A 320 20.08 -11.59 -5.06
N ILE A 321 19.82 -10.54 -4.30
CA ILE A 321 20.18 -10.45 -2.87
C ILE A 321 19.44 -11.50 -2.03
N ILE A 322 18.15 -11.75 -2.31
CA ILE A 322 17.35 -12.76 -1.59
C ILE A 322 17.82 -14.19 -1.92
N ILE A 323 18.31 -14.44 -3.14
CA ILE A 323 18.95 -15.71 -3.51
C ILE A 323 20.29 -15.87 -2.77
N LEU A 324 21.14 -14.84 -2.79
CA LEU A 324 22.41 -14.84 -2.04
C LEU A 324 22.20 -15.06 -0.54
N GLU A 325 21.19 -14.42 0.07
CA GLU A 325 20.83 -14.62 1.47
C GLU A 325 20.51 -16.08 1.79
N LYS A 326 19.74 -16.77 0.93
CA LYS A 326 19.43 -18.20 1.09
C LYS A 326 20.70 -19.05 0.96
N MET A 327 21.50 -18.80 -0.07
CA MET A 327 22.74 -19.55 -0.32
C MET A 327 23.77 -19.37 0.81
N ILE A 328 23.83 -18.19 1.43
CA ILE A 328 24.72 -17.90 2.57
C ILE A 328 24.19 -18.51 3.88
N LYS A 329 22.87 -18.59 4.07
CA LYS A 329 22.25 -19.26 5.23
C LYS A 329 22.38 -20.78 5.20
N SER A 330 22.41 -21.39 4.02
CA SER A 330 22.58 -22.85 3.87
C SER A 330 23.52 -23.22 2.71
N PRO A 331 24.84 -22.95 2.81
CA PRO A 331 25.79 -23.17 1.70
C PRO A 331 25.92 -24.64 1.30
N GLN A 332 25.73 -25.54 2.27
CA GLN A 332 25.70 -27.01 2.09
C GLN A 332 24.57 -27.50 1.17
N LEU A 333 23.49 -26.72 1.00
CA LEU A 333 22.36 -27.06 0.12
C LEU A 333 22.53 -26.47 -1.30
N VAL A 334 23.63 -25.77 -1.57
CA VAL A 334 23.89 -25.16 -2.88
C VAL A 334 24.52 -26.19 -3.80
N GLY A 335 23.70 -26.78 -4.69
CA GLY A 335 24.15 -27.64 -5.79
C GLY A 335 25.05 -26.91 -6.81
N ILE A 336 25.35 -27.55 -7.93
CA ILE A 336 26.09 -26.91 -9.04
C ILE A 336 25.16 -25.98 -9.81
N ASP A 337 24.02 -26.53 -10.27
CA ASP A 337 23.00 -25.84 -11.07
C ASP A 337 22.57 -24.50 -10.45
N ALA A 338 22.34 -24.47 -9.14
CA ALA A 338 21.98 -23.26 -8.39
C ALA A 338 23.07 -22.15 -8.39
N ARG A 339 24.32 -22.48 -8.69
CA ARG A 339 25.43 -21.52 -8.88
C ARG A 339 25.47 -21.00 -10.31
N ASP A 340 25.18 -21.87 -11.28
CA ASP A 340 25.16 -21.52 -12.69
C ASP A 340 23.93 -20.66 -13.01
N ASP A 341 22.78 -20.95 -12.38
CA ASP A 341 21.59 -20.07 -12.33
C ASP A 341 21.94 -18.70 -11.72
N LEU A 342 22.58 -18.67 -10.54
CA LEU A 342 23.03 -17.43 -9.91
C LEU A 342 23.95 -16.64 -10.85
N TYR A 343 24.92 -17.30 -11.48
CA TYR A 343 25.87 -16.66 -12.38
C TYR A 343 25.21 -16.20 -13.69
N ALA A 344 24.21 -16.92 -14.19
CA ALA A 344 23.36 -16.53 -15.31
C ALA A 344 22.50 -15.30 -14.98
N MET A 345 22.05 -15.16 -13.72
CA MET A 345 21.36 -13.97 -13.22
C MET A 345 22.28 -12.75 -13.02
N LEU A 346 23.61 -12.88 -12.94
CA LEU A 346 24.48 -11.72 -12.69
C LEU A 346 24.52 -10.71 -13.87
N PRO A 347 24.33 -9.40 -13.62
CA PRO A 347 24.63 -8.35 -14.59
C PRO A 347 26.10 -8.38 -15.03
N ASN A 348 26.37 -7.94 -16.27
CA ASN A 348 27.73 -7.92 -16.82
C ASN A 348 28.70 -7.00 -16.05
N SER A 349 28.20 -5.96 -15.39
CA SER A 349 28.96 -5.13 -14.44
C SER A 349 29.46 -5.95 -13.25
N ILE A 350 28.56 -6.64 -12.55
CA ILE A 350 28.89 -7.52 -11.41
C ILE A 350 29.79 -8.68 -11.87
N ARG A 351 29.55 -9.30 -13.03
CA ARG A 351 30.47 -10.31 -13.61
C ARG A 351 31.87 -9.74 -13.92
N SER A 352 31.99 -8.44 -14.22
CA SER A 352 33.28 -7.79 -14.41
C SER A 352 33.98 -7.53 -13.08
N LEU A 353 33.27 -6.95 -12.12
CA LEU A 353 33.79 -6.62 -10.80
C LEU A 353 34.21 -7.89 -10.01
N LEU A 354 33.41 -8.96 -10.09
CA LEU A 354 33.72 -10.26 -9.52
C LEU A 354 34.99 -10.87 -10.14
N ARG A 355 35.12 -10.87 -11.47
CA ARG A 355 36.35 -11.36 -12.14
C ARG A 355 37.58 -10.52 -11.78
N ALA A 356 37.43 -9.21 -11.56
CA ALA A 356 38.51 -8.36 -11.09
C ALA A 356 38.90 -8.69 -9.64
N ARG A 357 37.94 -8.83 -8.72
CA ARG A 357 38.17 -9.17 -7.30
C ARG A 357 38.75 -10.57 -7.10
N LEU A 358 38.39 -11.54 -7.95
CA LEU A 358 38.93 -12.91 -7.90
C LEU A 358 40.31 -13.07 -8.58
N LYS A 359 40.78 -12.08 -9.35
CA LYS A 359 42.06 -12.16 -10.08
C LYS A 359 43.25 -12.07 -9.11
N GLY A 360 43.78 -13.24 -8.73
CA GLY A 360 44.89 -13.37 -7.77
C GLY A 360 44.48 -14.02 -6.45
N VAL A 361 43.20 -14.37 -6.25
CA VAL A 361 42.77 -15.21 -5.12
C VAL A 361 43.27 -16.64 -5.35
N GLY A 362 43.95 -17.20 -4.35
CA GLY A 362 44.53 -18.54 -4.41
C GLY A 362 43.52 -19.66 -4.65
N PHE A 363 44.02 -20.82 -5.09
CA PHE A 363 43.16 -21.96 -5.42
C PHE A 363 42.60 -22.70 -4.19
N SER A 364 43.37 -22.79 -3.09
CA SER A 364 42.93 -23.41 -1.84
C SER A 364 42.25 -22.40 -0.91
N ALA A 365 41.19 -22.86 -0.26
CA ALA A 365 40.51 -22.23 0.86
C ALA A 365 40.53 -23.20 2.05
N SER A 366 41.70 -23.40 2.66
CA SER A 366 41.88 -24.36 3.76
C SER A 366 41.95 -23.73 5.16
N ASP A 367 41.91 -22.40 5.29
CA ASP A 367 41.95 -21.71 6.59
C ASP A 367 40.55 -21.57 7.21
N PRO A 368 40.29 -22.17 8.40
CA PRO A 368 39.02 -22.06 9.11
C PRO A 368 38.79 -20.69 9.79
N VAL A 369 39.85 -19.95 10.12
CA VAL A 369 39.74 -18.63 10.76
C VAL A 369 39.20 -17.64 9.74
N LEU A 370 39.85 -17.55 8.57
CA LEU A 370 39.37 -16.75 7.44
C LEU A 370 37.97 -17.21 6.97
N ALA A 371 37.63 -18.50 7.08
CA ALA A 371 36.27 -18.97 6.79
C ALA A 371 35.22 -18.44 7.80
N GLY A 372 35.60 -18.25 9.07
CA GLY A 372 34.79 -17.57 10.07
C GLY A 372 34.65 -16.07 9.78
N GLU A 373 35.76 -15.37 9.53
CA GLU A 373 35.76 -13.95 9.19
C GLU A 373 34.88 -13.63 7.97
N TRP A 374 34.90 -14.49 6.94
CA TRP A 374 34.00 -14.38 5.80
C TRP A 374 32.53 -14.57 6.20
N ARG A 375 32.18 -15.56 7.02
CA ARG A 375 30.77 -15.72 7.50
C ARG A 375 30.29 -14.47 8.24
N ASP A 376 31.13 -13.89 9.09
CA ASP A 376 30.81 -12.66 9.82
C ASP A 376 30.76 -11.42 8.91
N ALA A 377 31.61 -11.34 7.87
CA ALA A 377 31.54 -10.29 6.86
C ALA A 377 30.24 -10.37 6.04
N LEU A 378 29.87 -11.57 5.57
CA LEU A 378 28.63 -11.81 4.84
C LEU A 378 27.40 -11.53 5.70
N GLY A 379 27.40 -11.97 6.96
CA GLY A 379 26.34 -11.68 7.94
C GLY A 379 26.17 -10.17 8.16
N ARG A 380 27.27 -9.43 8.33
CA ARG A 380 27.25 -7.96 8.46
C ARG A 380 26.75 -7.25 7.21
N ILE A 381 27.09 -7.71 6.00
CA ILE A 381 26.59 -7.12 4.75
C ILE A 381 25.09 -7.41 4.55
N LEU A 382 24.68 -8.67 4.72
CA LEU A 382 23.27 -9.06 4.61
C LEU A 382 22.40 -8.37 5.66
N GLY A 383 22.90 -8.16 6.90
CA GLY A 383 22.16 -7.53 7.99
C GLY A 383 21.58 -6.15 7.64
N TRP A 384 22.25 -5.38 6.77
CA TRP A 384 21.74 -4.10 6.29
C TRP A 384 21.19 -4.13 4.86
N LEU A 385 21.67 -5.04 3.99
CA LEU A 385 21.28 -5.09 2.58
C LEU A 385 20.00 -5.92 2.32
N SER A 386 19.83 -7.04 3.05
CA SER A 386 18.65 -7.92 2.93
C SER A 386 17.33 -7.20 3.23
N PRO A 387 17.19 -6.37 4.29
CA PRO A 387 15.95 -5.64 4.56
C PRO A 387 15.47 -4.78 3.39
N LEU A 388 16.38 -4.10 2.68
CA LEU A 388 16.03 -3.27 1.51
C LEU A 388 15.60 -4.12 0.31
N ALA A 389 16.16 -5.32 0.15
CA ALA A 389 15.73 -6.27 -0.88
C ALA A 389 14.33 -6.82 -0.60
N HIS A 390 14.05 -7.32 0.61
CA HIS A 390 12.70 -7.79 0.98
C HIS A 390 11.66 -6.67 0.90
N ASN A 391 12.01 -5.45 1.33
CA ASN A 391 11.17 -4.27 1.18
C ASN A 391 10.86 -3.96 -0.29
N MET A 392 11.81 -4.13 -1.23
CA MET A 392 11.58 -3.91 -2.66
C MET A 392 10.54 -4.87 -3.24
N ILE A 393 10.65 -6.18 -2.96
CA ILE A 393 9.67 -7.19 -3.43
C ILE A 393 8.27 -6.88 -2.88
N LYS A 394 8.22 -6.51 -1.60
CA LYS A 394 7.00 -6.24 -0.82
C LYS A 394 6.30 -4.94 -1.22
N TRP A 395 7.07 -3.88 -1.48
CA TRP A 395 6.59 -2.61 -2.02
C TRP A 395 6.02 -2.78 -3.43
N GLN A 396 6.61 -3.66 -4.25
CA GLN A 396 6.10 -3.98 -5.58
C GLN A 396 4.83 -4.84 -5.51
N SER A 397 4.79 -5.89 -4.69
CA SER A 397 3.65 -6.81 -4.64
C SER A 397 2.36 -6.10 -4.20
N GLU A 398 2.43 -5.24 -3.18
CA GLU A 398 1.29 -4.41 -2.72
C GLU A 398 0.79 -3.40 -3.78
N ARG A 399 1.58 -3.12 -4.82
CA ARG A 399 1.22 -2.23 -5.94
C ARG A 399 0.86 -2.96 -7.24
N SER A 400 1.01 -4.29 -7.29
CA SER A 400 0.57 -5.12 -8.41
C SER A 400 -0.93 -4.99 -8.65
N PHE A 401 -1.38 -5.09 -9.91
CA PHE A 401 -2.79 -4.86 -10.29
C PHE A 401 -3.77 -5.76 -9.51
N GLU A 402 -3.38 -7.01 -9.26
CA GLU A 402 -4.14 -7.99 -8.47
C GLU A 402 -4.32 -7.55 -7.00
N GLN A 403 -3.31 -6.89 -6.42
CA GLN A 403 -3.34 -6.43 -5.01
C GLN A 403 -3.83 -4.99 -4.86
N GLN A 404 -4.02 -4.21 -5.93
CA GLN A 404 -4.52 -2.83 -5.86
C GLN A 404 -5.97 -2.69 -5.33
N ASN A 405 -6.70 -3.80 -5.24
CA ASN A 405 -8.02 -3.92 -4.62
C ASN A 405 -7.96 -4.35 -3.14
N LEU A 406 -6.79 -4.78 -2.66
CA LEU A 406 -6.52 -5.14 -1.28
C LEU A 406 -5.91 -3.96 -0.53
N VAL A 407 -6.02 -4.01 0.80
CA VAL A 407 -5.36 -3.07 1.71
C VAL A 407 -3.84 -3.20 1.57
N PRO A 408 -3.08 -2.11 1.39
CA PRO A 408 -1.62 -2.11 1.57
C PRO A 408 -1.32 -2.56 3.00
N LYS A 409 -0.80 -3.77 3.17
CA LYS A 409 -0.70 -4.41 4.49
C LYS A 409 0.47 -3.85 5.30
N THR A 410 1.46 -3.24 4.65
CA THR A 410 2.67 -2.79 5.31
C THR A 410 3.11 -1.41 4.85
N ASN A 411 3.41 -0.53 5.82
CA ASN A 411 3.80 0.86 5.56
C ASN A 411 5.28 0.96 5.08
N VAL A 412 5.63 0.27 3.99
CA VAL A 412 6.97 0.34 3.38
C VAL A 412 7.02 1.51 2.41
N PHE A 413 7.97 2.41 2.64
CA PHE A 413 8.27 3.53 1.75
C PHE A 413 9.32 3.15 0.72
N LEU A 414 9.26 3.78 -0.46
CA LEU A 414 10.16 3.58 -1.58
C LEU A 414 11.63 3.86 -1.22
N LEU A 415 11.89 4.77 -0.27
CA LEU A 415 13.21 5.05 0.30
C LEU A 415 13.81 3.84 1.07
N GLN A 416 12.98 2.94 1.59
CA GLN A 416 13.39 1.74 2.33
C GLN A 416 13.68 0.54 1.41
N THR A 417 13.70 0.77 0.09
CA THR A 417 13.91 -0.23 -0.95
C THR A 417 15.20 0.04 -1.72
N LEU A 418 15.54 -0.86 -2.65
CA LEU A 418 16.66 -0.65 -3.56
C LEU A 418 16.40 0.42 -4.65
N PHE A 419 15.23 1.06 -4.73
CA PHE A 419 14.92 2.00 -5.81
C PHE A 419 15.84 3.24 -5.84
N PHE A 420 16.01 3.92 -4.71
CA PHE A 420 16.93 5.06 -4.61
C PHE A 420 18.37 4.66 -4.28
N ALA A 421 18.68 3.36 -4.24
CA ALA A 421 20.03 2.88 -3.93
C ALA A 421 21.02 3.23 -5.04
N ASN A 422 22.16 3.80 -4.66
CA ASN A 422 23.31 3.99 -5.53
C ASN A 422 23.77 2.63 -6.10
N LYS A 423 23.84 2.55 -7.42
CA LYS A 423 24.15 1.35 -8.18
C LYS A 423 25.53 0.79 -7.82
N GLU A 424 26.55 1.62 -7.89
CA GLU A 424 27.96 1.22 -7.69
C GLU A 424 28.19 0.66 -6.27
N LYS A 425 27.66 1.33 -5.24
CA LYS A 425 27.70 0.85 -3.86
C LYS A 425 27.04 -0.52 -3.69
N THR A 426 25.94 -0.76 -4.42
CA THR A 426 25.20 -2.02 -4.33
C THR A 426 25.85 -3.13 -5.16
N GLU A 427 26.37 -2.84 -6.36
CA GLU A 427 27.18 -3.76 -7.16
C GLU A 427 28.46 -4.19 -6.40
N ALA A 428 29.10 -3.27 -5.69
CA ALA A 428 30.24 -3.57 -4.83
C ALA A 428 29.83 -4.48 -3.66
N ALA A 429 28.77 -4.15 -2.91
CA ALA A 429 28.29 -4.98 -1.80
C ALA A 429 27.88 -6.39 -2.25
N ILE A 430 27.19 -6.52 -3.39
CA ILE A 430 26.85 -7.82 -4.00
C ILE A 430 28.12 -8.58 -4.42
N THR A 431 29.16 -7.88 -4.92
CA THR A 431 30.42 -8.54 -5.28
C THR A 431 31.16 -9.08 -4.06
N GLU A 432 31.20 -8.35 -2.94
CA GLU A 432 31.77 -8.88 -1.69
C GLU A 432 30.98 -10.09 -1.17
N LEU A 433 29.64 -10.10 -1.31
CA LEU A 433 28.83 -11.28 -1.02
C LEU A 433 29.22 -12.50 -1.88
N LEU A 434 29.44 -12.28 -3.18
CA LEU A 434 29.84 -13.33 -4.13
C LEU A 434 31.26 -13.86 -3.87
N VAL A 435 32.21 -12.99 -3.54
CA VAL A 435 33.60 -13.38 -3.22
C VAL A 435 33.64 -14.25 -1.95
N GLY A 436 32.96 -13.81 -0.88
CA GLY A 436 32.90 -14.56 0.37
C GLY A 436 32.16 -15.89 0.26
N LEU A 437 31.05 -15.94 -0.49
CA LEU A 437 30.32 -17.18 -0.76
C LEU A 437 31.19 -18.18 -1.56
N ASN A 438 31.95 -17.72 -2.55
CA ASN A 438 32.92 -18.55 -3.26
C ASN A 438 34.06 -19.06 -2.34
N TYR A 439 34.55 -18.26 -1.38
CA TYR A 439 35.55 -18.75 -0.41
C TYR A 439 34.95 -19.84 0.49
N ILE A 440 33.80 -19.57 1.12
CA ILE A 440 33.14 -20.51 2.05
C ILE A 440 32.82 -21.84 1.38
N TRP A 441 32.24 -21.82 0.16
CA TRP A 441 31.84 -23.04 -0.54
C TRP A 441 32.99 -23.73 -1.32
N ARG A 442 34.20 -23.15 -1.31
CA ARG A 442 35.47 -23.89 -1.54
C ARG A 442 35.95 -24.55 -0.25
N PHE A 443 35.98 -23.80 0.86
CA PHE A 443 36.42 -24.29 2.17
C PHE A 443 35.61 -25.50 2.64
N GLU A 444 34.27 -25.42 2.57
CA GLU A 444 33.40 -26.54 2.93
C GLU A 444 33.69 -27.77 2.07
N ARG A 445 33.93 -27.60 0.75
CA ARG A 445 34.27 -28.71 -0.14
C ARG A 445 35.66 -29.31 0.16
N GLU A 446 36.65 -28.49 0.49
CA GLU A 446 37.98 -28.96 0.93
C GLU A 446 37.90 -29.72 2.25
N MET A 447 37.12 -29.24 3.22
CA MET A 447 36.95 -29.89 4.53
C MET A 447 36.15 -31.19 4.44
N THR A 448 35.06 -31.23 3.65
CA THR A 448 34.32 -32.47 3.39
C THR A 448 35.19 -33.50 2.67
N ALA A 449 36.03 -33.08 1.71
CA ALA A 449 36.97 -33.98 1.05
C ALA A 449 37.99 -34.57 2.03
N LYS A 450 38.61 -33.74 2.89
CA LYS A 450 39.54 -34.21 3.93
C LYS A 450 38.89 -35.22 4.87
N ALA A 451 37.70 -34.92 5.40
CA ALA A 451 36.98 -35.83 6.29
C ALA A 451 36.65 -37.18 5.60
N LEU A 452 36.28 -37.18 4.32
CA LEU A 452 36.06 -38.42 3.55
C LEU A 452 37.36 -39.23 3.35
N PHE A 453 38.50 -38.57 3.09
CA PHE A 453 39.81 -39.25 3.01
C PHE A 453 40.26 -39.80 4.37
N GLU A 454 40.03 -39.06 5.47
CA GLU A 454 40.33 -39.53 6.82
C GLU A 454 39.49 -40.77 7.17
N CYS A 455 38.18 -40.75 6.94
CA CYS A 455 37.31 -41.93 7.12
C CYS A 455 37.71 -43.12 6.24
N ALA A 456 38.10 -42.88 4.98
CA ALA A 456 38.59 -43.94 4.09
C ALA A 456 39.89 -44.58 4.61
N ASN A 457 40.83 -43.77 5.12
CA ASN A 457 42.07 -44.25 5.71
C ASN A 457 41.83 -45.07 7.00
N PHE A 458 40.92 -44.62 7.88
CA PHE A 458 40.54 -45.39 9.07
C PHE A 458 39.95 -46.77 8.72
N ASN A 459 39.11 -46.86 7.70
CA ASN A 459 38.57 -48.14 7.21
C ASN A 459 39.66 -49.04 6.60
N GLY A 460 40.72 -48.47 6.01
CA GLY A 460 41.88 -49.22 5.53
C GLY A 460 42.70 -49.87 6.66
N PHE A 461 42.83 -49.20 7.81
CA PHE A 461 43.54 -49.75 8.98
C PHE A 461 42.76 -50.82 9.76
N LEU A 462 41.44 -50.95 9.55
CA LEU A 462 40.60 -51.93 10.22
C LEU A 462 40.52 -53.29 9.50
N ASN A 463 41.24 -53.49 8.39
CA ASN A 463 41.20 -54.75 7.64
C ASN A 463 42.57 -55.41 7.34
N PRO A 464 43.49 -55.55 8.32
CA PRO A 464 44.66 -56.41 8.17
C PRO A 464 44.31 -57.89 8.39
N GLN A 465 44.86 -58.75 7.55
CA GLN A 465 44.78 -60.22 7.59
C GLN A 465 43.40 -60.86 7.34
N ASN A 466 43.21 -61.27 6.08
CA ASN A 466 42.75 -62.64 5.83
C ASN A 466 43.65 -63.23 4.73
N SER A 467 44.88 -63.58 5.11
CA SER A 467 45.95 -64.00 4.21
C SER A 467 46.97 -64.91 4.93
N SER A 468 46.59 -66.17 5.08
CA SER A 468 47.42 -67.33 5.47
C SER A 468 46.93 -68.55 4.71
#